data_AF-A0A2D4JMV3-F1
#
_entry.id   AF-A0A2D4JMV3-F1
#
_cell.length_a   1.000
_cell.length_b   1.000
_cell.length_c   1.000
_cell.angle_alpha   90.00
_cell.angle_beta   90.00
_cell.angle_gamma   90.00
#
_symmetry.space_group_name_H-M   'P 1'
#
loop_
_entity.id
_entity.type
_entity.pdbx_description
1 polymer ?
#
loop_
_entity_poly.entity_id
_entity_poly.type
_entity_poly.pdbx_seq_one_letter_code
_entity_poly.pdbx_strand_id
1 'polypeptide(L)'
;WDKVLPSGIGHTTNCFLRVEGTDGQDAFLLTEGSEEKKSVKTVNQLAHALHQDELLTAGGLVSIMWPNSKCPLLKDDLVLMDSPGIDVTTELDSWIDKFCLDADVFVLVANSESTLMQTEKQFFHKVNARLSRPNIF
;
A
#
# COMPACT_ATOMS: atom_id res chain seq x y z
N TRP A 1 -2.55 18.29 -8.99
CA TRP A 1 -2.06 17.20 -8.15
C TRP A 1 -2.30 15.94 -8.93
N ASP A 2 -1.23 15.31 -9.41
CA ASP A 2 -1.35 14.05 -10.13
C ASP A 2 -1.74 12.96 -9.14
N LYS A 3 -2.72 12.13 -9.52
CA LYS A 3 -3.03 10.92 -8.75
C LYS A 3 -1.80 10.00 -8.84
N VAL A 4 -1.37 9.46 -7.71
CA VAL A 4 -0.25 8.49 -7.64
C VAL A 4 -0.82 7.08 -7.53
N LEU A 5 -1.82 6.91 -6.67
CA LEU A 5 -2.53 5.66 -6.47
C LEU A 5 -3.89 5.67 -7.18
N PRO A 6 -4.34 4.51 -7.69
CA PRO A 6 -5.65 4.35 -8.28
C PRO A 6 -6.72 4.44 -7.19
N SER A 7 -7.39 5.59 -7.13
CA SER A 7 -8.48 5.86 -6.20
C SER A 7 -9.82 5.91 -6.95
N GLY A 8 -10.61 4.82 -6.89
CA GLY A 8 -11.93 4.73 -7.52
C GLY A 8 -12.80 3.63 -6.90
N ILE A 9 -14.12 3.81 -6.90
CA ILE A 9 -15.08 2.83 -6.38
C ILE A 9 -14.96 1.52 -7.19
N GLY A 10 -14.70 0.40 -6.51
CA GLY A 10 -14.49 -0.91 -7.15
C GLY A 10 -13.05 -1.23 -7.55
N HIS A 11 -12.10 -0.32 -7.31
CA HIS A 11 -10.67 -0.60 -7.35
C HIS A 11 -10.18 -0.93 -5.94
N THR A 12 -10.72 -1.98 -5.34
CA THR A 12 -10.19 -2.49 -4.09
C THR A 12 -8.81 -3.05 -4.41
N THR A 13 -7.78 -2.46 -3.83
CA THR A 13 -6.41 -2.96 -4.01
C THR A 13 -6.35 -4.38 -3.45
N ASN A 14 -6.18 -5.37 -4.33
CA ASN A 14 -6.12 -6.79 -3.92
C ASN A 14 -4.72 -7.19 -3.44
N CYS A 15 -3.78 -6.28 -3.31
CA CYS A 15 -2.40 -6.53 -2.87
C CYS A 15 -1.85 -5.30 -2.15
N PHE A 16 -0.66 -5.38 -1.58
CA PHE A 16 -0.02 -4.22 -0.98
C PHE A 16 0.61 -3.34 -2.06
N LEU A 17 0.41 -2.03 -1.98
CA LEU A 17 1.11 -1.06 -2.82
C LEU A 17 2.08 -0.25 -1.98
N ARG A 18 3.36 -0.32 -2.32
CA ARG A 18 4.42 0.46 -1.69
C ARG A 18 4.79 1.61 -2.61
N VAL A 19 4.58 2.85 -2.19
CA VAL A 19 5.02 4.04 -2.93
C VAL A 19 6.33 4.52 -2.32
N GLU A 20 7.36 4.61 -3.15
CA GLU A 20 8.69 5.07 -2.77
C GLU A 20 9.21 6.10 -3.77
N GLY A 21 10.05 7.01 -3.26
CA GLY A 21 10.75 8.00 -4.06
C GLY A 21 11.78 7.40 -5.01
N THR A 22 11.92 8.00 -6.19
CA THR A 22 13.05 7.72 -7.10
C THR A 22 13.65 9.00 -7.65
N ASP A 23 14.96 9.00 -7.86
CA ASP A 23 15.69 10.10 -8.52
C ASP A 23 15.49 10.11 -10.04
N GLY A 24 14.87 9.07 -10.59
CA GLY A 24 14.47 9.01 -11.99
C GLY A 24 13.41 10.06 -12.34
N GLN A 25 13.34 10.43 -13.63
CA GLN A 25 12.33 11.37 -14.13
C GLN A 25 10.96 10.72 -14.36
N ASP A 26 10.95 9.41 -14.61
CA ASP A 26 9.76 8.63 -14.95
C ASP A 26 9.34 7.68 -13.83
N ALA A 27 8.02 7.51 -13.68
CA ALA A 27 7.46 6.54 -12.74
C ALA A 27 7.48 5.12 -13.33
N PHE A 28 7.71 4.12 -12.48
CA PHE A 28 7.69 2.72 -12.87
C PHE A 28 7.26 1.81 -11.72
N LEU A 29 6.85 0.59 -12.06
CA LEU A 29 6.46 -0.46 -11.11
C LEU A 29 7.53 -1.54 -11.04
N LEU A 30 7.63 -2.12 -9.86
CA LEU A 30 8.35 -3.34 -9.55
C LEU A 30 7.38 -4.29 -8.84
N THR A 31 7.27 -5.52 -9.30
CA THR A 31 6.48 -6.56 -8.64
C THR A 31 7.40 -7.43 -7.78
N GLU A 32 6.90 -7.92 -6.65
CA GLU A 32 7.66 -8.82 -5.79
C GLU A 32 8.19 -10.04 -6.57
N GLY A 33 9.49 -10.31 -6.45
CA GLY A 33 10.15 -11.41 -7.16
C GLY A 33 10.54 -11.15 -8.62
N SER A 34 10.28 -9.94 -9.15
CA SER A 34 10.71 -9.52 -10.49
C SER A 34 11.50 -8.20 -10.43
N GLU A 35 12.62 -8.13 -11.14
CA GLU A 35 13.37 -6.89 -11.35
C GLU A 35 12.89 -6.13 -12.61
N GLU A 36 11.84 -6.61 -13.27
CA GLU A 36 11.29 -5.98 -14.47
C GLU A 36 10.62 -4.65 -14.14
N LYS A 37 11.17 -3.56 -14.70
CA LYS A 37 10.61 -2.22 -14.56
C LYS A 37 9.49 -2.00 -15.57
N LYS A 38 8.24 -2.01 -15.10
CA LYS A 38 7.07 -1.68 -15.93
C LYS A 38 6.84 -0.17 -15.88
N SER A 39 7.05 0.54 -16.98
CA SER A 39 6.86 2.00 -17.05
C SER A 39 5.39 2.37 -16.82
N VAL A 40 5.14 3.36 -15.96
CA VAL A 40 3.81 3.89 -15.68
C VAL A 40 3.74 5.34 -16.12
N LYS A 41 2.91 5.60 -17.14
CA LYS A 41 2.66 6.98 -17.58
C LYS A 41 1.40 7.57 -16.94
N THR A 42 0.44 6.73 -16.57
CA THR A 42 -0.84 7.16 -15.96
C THR A 42 -1.33 6.18 -14.90
N VAL A 43 -2.13 6.67 -13.95
CA VAL A 43 -2.75 5.85 -12.90
C VAL A 43 -3.69 4.79 -13.47
N ASN A 44 -4.33 5.05 -14.61
CA ASN A 44 -5.18 4.07 -15.26
C ASN A 44 -4.38 2.86 -15.76
N GLN A 45 -3.16 3.09 -16.26
CA GLN A 45 -2.26 1.99 -16.63
C GLN A 45 -1.84 1.20 -15.39
N LEU A 46 -1.65 1.86 -14.26
CA LEU A 46 -1.34 1.20 -12.99
C LEU A 46 -2.52 0.31 -12.55
N ALA A 47 -3.75 0.84 -12.53
CA ALA A 47 -4.94 0.08 -12.20
C ALA A 47 -5.13 -1.14 -13.13
N HIS A 48 -4.90 -0.97 -14.43
CA HIS A 48 -4.96 -2.07 -15.39
C HIS A 48 -3.85 -3.10 -15.17
N ALA A 49 -2.61 -2.66 -14.91
CA ALA A 49 -1.49 -3.55 -14.65
C ALA A 49 -1.72 -4.39 -13.39
N LEU A 50 -2.27 -3.79 -12.33
CA LEU A 50 -2.65 -4.49 -11.10
C LEU A 50 -3.80 -5.49 -11.33
N HIS A 51 -4.73 -5.17 -12.23
CA HIS A 51 -5.87 -6.03 -12.51
C HIS A 51 -5.54 -7.20 -13.45
N GLN A 52 -4.61 -7.02 -14.39
CA GLN A 52 -4.24 -8.06 -15.36
C GLN A 52 -3.24 -9.08 -14.82
N ASP A 53 -2.56 -8.79 -13.72
CA ASP A 53 -1.57 -9.68 -13.14
C ASP A 53 -2.28 -10.68 -12.21
N GLU A 54 -2.73 -11.82 -12.76
CA GLU A 54 -3.42 -12.89 -12.03
C GLU A 54 -2.58 -13.48 -10.88
N LEU A 55 -1.29 -13.18 -10.83
CA LEU A 55 -0.37 -13.60 -9.76
C LEU A 55 -0.38 -12.65 -8.55
N LEU A 56 -0.99 -11.46 -8.67
CA LEU A 56 -1.13 -10.51 -7.56
C LEU A 56 -2.26 -10.97 -6.62
N THR A 57 -1.88 -11.84 -5.68
CA THR A 57 -2.73 -12.26 -4.57
C THR A 57 -2.72 -11.24 -3.43
N ALA A 58 -3.63 -11.41 -2.46
CA ALA A 58 -3.76 -10.60 -1.25
C ALA A 58 -2.46 -10.44 -0.43
N GLY A 59 -1.48 -11.34 -0.59
CA GLY A 59 -0.16 -11.27 0.06
C GLY A 59 0.97 -10.75 -0.83
N GLY A 60 0.69 -10.34 -2.06
CA GLY A 60 1.67 -9.78 -2.99
C GLY A 60 1.99 -8.31 -2.70
N LEU A 61 3.20 -7.88 -3.07
CA LEU A 61 3.64 -6.49 -2.97
C LEU A 61 3.97 -5.93 -4.36
N VAL A 62 3.46 -4.73 -4.66
CA VAL A 62 3.86 -3.94 -5.82
C VAL A 62 4.48 -2.63 -5.35
N SER A 63 5.72 -2.38 -5.75
CA SER A 63 6.41 -1.12 -5.47
C SER A 63 6.23 -0.15 -6.65
N ILE A 64 5.72 1.03 -6.34
CA ILE A 64 5.49 2.16 -7.25
C ILE A 64 6.60 3.16 -6.99
N MET A 65 7.55 3.23 -7.92
CA MET A 65 8.66 4.16 -7.85
C MET A 65 8.21 5.48 -8.48
N TRP A 66 8.07 6.51 -7.66
CA TRP A 66 7.54 7.81 -8.07
C TRP A 66 8.61 8.89 -8.01
N PRO A 67 8.76 9.74 -9.05
CA PRO A 67 9.79 10.76 -9.09
C PRO A 67 9.74 11.72 -7.89
N ASN A 68 10.88 11.85 -7.19
CA ASN A 68 11.05 12.77 -6.05
C ASN A 68 10.76 14.23 -6.42
N SER A 69 10.98 14.59 -7.68
CA SER A 69 10.66 15.92 -8.23
C SER A 69 9.17 16.24 -8.25
N LYS A 70 8.29 15.23 -8.21
CA LYS A 70 6.83 15.38 -8.27
C LYS A 70 6.15 15.30 -6.90
N CYS A 71 6.79 14.72 -5.89
CA CYS A 71 6.25 14.59 -4.55
C CYS A 71 7.34 14.86 -3.49
N PRO A 72 7.33 16.04 -2.84
CA PRO A 72 8.32 16.38 -1.82
C PRO A 72 8.33 15.40 -0.64
N LEU A 73 7.18 14.82 -0.28
CA LEU A 73 7.09 13.84 0.81
C LEU A 73 8.00 12.63 0.58
N LEU A 74 8.06 12.10 -0.66
CA LEU A 74 8.87 10.93 -0.99
C LEU A 74 10.38 11.23 -1.05
N LYS A 75 10.73 12.52 -1.17
CA LYS A 75 12.13 12.96 -1.17
C LYS A 75 12.77 12.87 0.21
N ASP A 76 11.96 12.99 1.27
CA ASP A 76 12.42 12.96 2.66
C ASP A 76 12.37 11.53 3.24
N ASP A 77 12.73 10.54 2.42
CA ASP A 77 12.75 9.10 2.73
C ASP A 77 11.41 8.52 3.24
N LEU A 78 10.28 9.19 2.95
CA LEU A 78 8.96 8.65 3.28
C LEU A 78 8.58 7.55 2.30
N VAL A 79 8.25 6.38 2.86
CA VAL A 79 7.60 5.29 2.13
C VAL A 79 6.15 5.20 2.58
N LEU A 80 5.23 5.21 1.63
CA LEU A 80 3.81 5.04 1.91
C LEU A 80 3.38 3.64 1.49
N MET A 81 2.67 2.94 2.37
CA MET A 81 2.13 1.62 2.08
C MET A 81 0.61 1.64 2.13
N ASP A 82 -0.01 1.28 1.02
CA ASP A 82 -1.44 1.01 0.93
C ASP A 82 -1.67 -0.49 1.08
N SER A 83 -2.68 -0.87 1.87
CA SER A 83 -3.01 -2.26 2.16
C SER A 83 -4.33 -2.65 1.49
N PRO A 84 -4.55 -3.94 1.21
CA PRO A 84 -5.89 -4.41 0.88
C PRO A 84 -6.89 -4.11 2.02
N GLY A 85 -8.18 -4.17 1.71
CA GLY A 85 -9.25 -4.02 2.71
C GLY A 85 -9.09 -5.04 3.85
N ILE A 86 -9.22 -4.60 5.10
CA ILE A 86 -9.05 -5.46 6.28
C ILE A 86 -10.08 -6.61 6.30
N ASP A 87 -11.19 -6.46 5.58
CA ASP A 87 -12.26 -7.43 5.41
C ASP A 87 -11.98 -8.51 4.36
N VAL A 88 -10.92 -8.37 3.54
CA VAL A 88 -10.67 -9.28 2.41
C VAL A 88 -9.87 -10.53 2.78
N THR A 89 -9.25 -10.59 3.97
CA THR A 89 -8.45 -11.74 4.40
C THR A 89 -8.60 -12.05 5.90
N THR A 90 -8.41 -13.32 6.26
CA THR A 90 -8.24 -13.76 7.65
C THR A 90 -6.77 -13.89 8.07
N GLU A 91 -5.83 -13.83 7.11
CA GLU A 91 -4.39 -14.03 7.31
C GLU A 91 -3.64 -12.75 7.73
N LEU A 92 -4.27 -11.95 8.60
CA LEU A 92 -3.73 -10.68 9.06
C LEU A 92 -2.36 -10.79 9.75
N ASP A 93 -2.07 -11.93 10.40
CA ASP A 93 -0.79 -12.12 11.11
C ASP A 93 0.39 -12.15 10.13
N SER A 94 0.24 -12.87 9.02
CA SER A 94 1.27 -12.96 7.97
C SER A 94 1.55 -11.59 7.35
N TRP A 95 0.51 -10.75 7.22
CA TRP A 95 0.66 -9.39 6.68
C TRP A 95 1.43 -8.49 7.65
N ILE A 96 1.09 -8.55 8.93
CA ILE A 96 1.79 -7.78 9.95
C ILE A 96 3.27 -8.18 9.97
N ASP A 97 3.55 -9.47 9.97
CA ASP A 97 4.92 -9.99 10.02
C ASP A 97 5.74 -9.62 8.77
N LYS A 98 5.11 -9.57 7.59
CA LYS A 98 5.80 -9.31 6.31
C LYS A 98 5.95 -7.82 5.98
N PHE A 99 4.97 -6.99 6.33
CA PHE A 99 4.84 -5.63 5.80
C PHE A 99 4.72 -4.52 6.84
N CYS A 100 4.53 -4.87 8.12
CA CYS A 100 4.22 -3.87 9.15
C CYS A 100 5.25 -3.80 10.28
N LEU A 101 6.17 -4.77 10.42
CA LEU A 101 7.11 -4.79 11.54
C LEU A 101 8.10 -3.62 11.54
N ASP A 102 8.38 -3.06 10.37
CA ASP A 102 9.27 -1.92 10.13
C ASP A 102 8.51 -0.59 9.99
N ALA A 103 7.18 -0.59 10.13
CA ALA A 103 6.39 0.63 10.02
C ALA A 103 6.52 1.50 11.29
N ASP A 104 6.95 2.74 11.12
CA ASP A 104 7.03 3.73 12.20
C ASP A 104 5.65 4.26 12.64
N VAL A 105 4.73 4.37 11.67
CA VAL A 105 3.40 4.98 11.84
C VAL A 105 2.35 4.16 11.12
N PHE A 106 1.22 3.94 11.79
CA PHE A 106 0.03 3.32 11.23
C PHE A 106 -1.11 4.34 11.19
N VAL A 107 -1.88 4.33 10.10
CA VAL A 107 -3.02 5.23 9.92
C VAL A 107 -4.27 4.39 9.65
N LEU A 108 -5.28 4.48 10.52
CA LEU A 108 -6.58 3.85 10.33
C LEU A 108 -7.52 4.81 9.61
N VAL A 109 -7.75 4.55 8.32
CA VAL A 109 -8.71 5.32 7.52
C VAL A 109 -10.11 4.77 7.73
N ALA A 110 -10.84 5.34 8.71
CA ALA A 110 -12.22 4.95 9.01
C ALA A 110 -13.24 5.78 8.21
N ASN A 111 -14.31 5.13 7.74
CA ASN A 111 -15.42 5.84 7.11
C ASN A 111 -16.31 6.49 8.18
N SER A 112 -16.30 7.82 8.25
CA SER A 112 -17.07 8.61 9.23
C SER A 112 -18.59 8.50 9.10
N GLU A 113 -19.09 8.03 7.96
CA GLU A 113 -20.53 7.74 7.75
C GLU A 113 -20.93 6.38 8.35
N SER A 114 -19.96 5.60 8.82
CA SER A 114 -20.16 4.27 9.40
C SER A 114 -19.54 4.19 10.80
N THR A 115 -19.90 3.14 11.54
CA THR A 115 -19.24 2.86 12.83
C THR A 115 -17.97 2.05 12.58
N LEU A 116 -16.90 2.37 13.31
CA LEU A 116 -15.66 1.61 13.28
C LEU A 116 -15.91 0.12 13.52
N MET A 117 -15.55 -0.71 12.54
CA MET A 117 -15.83 -2.14 12.51
C MET A 117 -14.93 -2.89 13.50
N GLN A 118 -15.42 -4.04 13.95
CA GLN A 118 -14.66 -4.88 14.87
C GLN A 118 -13.42 -5.50 14.20
N THR A 119 -13.49 -5.76 12.90
CA THR A 119 -12.37 -6.26 12.08
C THR A 119 -11.20 -5.26 12.05
N GLU A 120 -11.50 -3.98 11.83
CA GLU A 120 -10.51 -2.89 11.88
C GLU A 120 -9.84 -2.81 13.26
N LYS A 121 -10.63 -2.85 14.34
CA LYS A 121 -10.08 -2.87 15.71
C LYS A 121 -9.20 -4.09 15.98
N GLN A 122 -9.63 -5.27 15.53
CA GLN A 122 -8.90 -6.52 15.72
C GLN A 122 -7.53 -6.49 15.03
N PHE A 123 -7.42 -5.90 13.84
CA PHE A 123 -6.14 -5.70 13.17
C PHE A 123 -5.17 -4.90 14.05
N PHE A 124 -5.59 -3.74 14.55
CA PHE A 124 -4.75 -2.89 15.39
C PHE A 124 -4.44 -3.50 16.77
N HIS A 125 -5.32 -4.34 17.31
CA HIS A 125 -5.01 -5.15 18.49
C HIS A 125 -3.87 -6.13 18.23
N LYS A 126 -3.84 -6.77 17.06
CA LYS A 126 -2.73 -7.65 16.65
C LYS A 126 -1.44 -6.87 16.44
N VAL A 127 -1.49 -5.72 15.76
CA VAL A 127 -0.33 -4.83 15.59
C VAL A 127 0.25 -4.44 16.95
N ASN A 128 -0.58 -4.01 17.90
CA ASN A 128 -0.14 -3.64 19.25
C ASN A 128 0.34 -4.82 20.11
N ALA A 129 0.01 -6.07 19.73
CA ALA A 129 0.56 -7.26 20.37
C ALA A 129 1.95 -7.65 19.81
N ARG A 130 2.26 -7.23 18.58
CA ARG A 130 3.56 -7.49 17.90
C ARG A 130 4.56 -6.36 18.11
N LEU A 131 4.10 -5.12 18.13
CA LEU A 131 4.92 -3.92 18.23
C LEU A 131 4.77 -3.26 19.60
N SER A 132 5.89 -2.80 20.17
CA SER A 132 5.87 -2.06 21.43
C SER A 132 5.52 -0.60 21.17
N ARG A 133 4.31 -0.19 21.58
CA ARG A 133 3.82 1.20 21.48
C ARG A 133 3.86 1.75 20.03
N PRO A 134 3.16 1.11 19.07
CA PRO A 134 3.07 1.63 17.71
C PRO A 134 2.40 3.01 17.69
N ASN A 135 2.86 3.89 16.81
CA ASN A 135 2.22 5.19 16.58
C ASN A 135 0.99 4.96 15.69
N ILE A 136 -0.22 5.07 16.24
CA ILE A 136 -1.47 4.83 15.52
C ILE A 136 -2.26 6.15 15.45
N PHE A 137 -2.68 6.53 14.23
CA PHE A 137 -3.53 7.68 13.94
C PHE A 137 -4.87 7.26 13.37
#